data_AF-A0A3D6D532-F1
#
_entry.id   AF-A0A3D6D532-F1
#
_cell.length_a   1.000
_cell.length_b   1.000
_cell.length_c   1.000
_cell.angle_alpha   90.00
_cell.angle_beta   90.00
_cell.angle_gamma   90.00
#
_symmetry.space_group_name_H-M   'P 1'
#
loop_
_entity.id
_entity.type
_entity.pdbx_description
1 polymer ?
#
loop_
_entity_poly.entity_id
_entity_poly.type
_entity_poly.pdbx_seq_one_letter_code
_entity_poly.pdbx_strand_id
1 'polypeptide(L)'
;MTIAVSTLKAMILFRFKFSLFLLLGITSGLISAQEIERGIRLRSSEVFLRYLEYEHAVSVDASGVPKMDWKQYHSRPEKVITRKVPSKIIENEWFRATVIPSMGRVHSFVHMPSGREQLWINPIAVPLGANNDTGFWMTWGGIEHVMP
;
A
#
# COMPACT_ATOMS: atom_id res chain seq x y z
N MET A 1 -66.03 21.24 36.24
CA MET A 1 -66.19 21.16 34.77
C MET A 1 -64.95 21.78 34.15
N THR A 2 -64.37 21.16 33.12
CA THR A 2 -63.03 21.44 32.54
C THR A 2 -61.91 20.92 33.48
N ILE A 3 -60.92 20.09 33.13
CA ILE A 3 -60.19 19.82 31.88
C ILE A 3 -59.76 18.32 31.90
N ALA A 4 -60.29 17.49 31.01
CA ALA A 4 -59.76 16.16 30.70
C ALA A 4 -59.48 16.11 29.18
N VAL A 5 -58.51 16.91 28.74
CA VAL A 5 -58.12 17.00 27.31
C VAL A 5 -56.60 16.83 27.11
N SER A 6 -55.80 16.71 28.19
CA SER A 6 -54.34 16.62 28.07
C SER A 6 -53.80 15.20 27.82
N THR A 7 -54.59 14.14 27.99
CA THR A 7 -54.10 12.75 27.88
C THR A 7 -54.38 12.08 26.53
N LEU A 8 -55.24 12.64 25.67
CA LEU A 8 -55.58 12.02 24.37
C LEU A 8 -54.69 12.49 23.20
N LYS A 9 -53.98 13.62 23.34
CA LYS A 9 -53.03 14.08 22.31
C LYS A 9 -51.67 13.38 22.35
N ALA A 10 -51.30 12.75 23.47
CA ALA A 10 -50.01 12.08 23.61
C ALA A 10 -49.99 10.67 22.99
N MET A 11 -51.15 10.04 22.78
CA MET A 11 -51.24 8.64 22.36
C MET A 11 -51.39 8.43 20.85
N ILE A 12 -51.56 9.51 20.08
CA ILE A 12 -51.68 9.48 18.61
C ILE A 12 -50.40 9.99 17.93
N LEU A 13 -49.57 10.80 18.61
CA LEU A 13 -48.28 11.24 18.05
C LEU A 13 -47.15 10.19 18.16
N PHE A 14 -47.35 9.12 18.93
CA PHE A 14 -46.31 8.11 19.18
C PHE A 14 -46.41 6.86 18.27
N ARG A 15 -47.46 6.74 17.44
CA ARG A 15 -47.66 5.57 16.54
C ARG A 15 -47.34 5.84 15.07
N PHE A 16 -46.76 7.00 14.73
CA PHE A 16 -46.47 7.37 13.34
C PHE A 16 -45.02 7.80 13.06
N LYS A 17 -44.06 7.43 13.93
CA LYS A 17 -42.61 7.59 13.67
C LYS A 17 -41.83 6.27 13.74
N PHE A 18 -42.51 5.15 13.56
CA PHE A 18 -41.90 3.81 13.63
C PHE A 18 -41.92 3.04 12.30
N SER A 19 -42.19 3.70 11.17
CA SER A 19 -42.39 3.00 9.89
C SER A 19 -41.67 3.61 8.67
N LEU A 20 -40.54 4.32 8.83
CA LEU A 20 -39.76 4.76 7.66
C LEU A 20 -38.23 4.62 7.76
N PHE A 21 -37.69 4.03 8.82
CA PHE A 21 -36.25 3.71 8.89
C PHE A 21 -35.91 2.24 8.61
N LEU A 22 -36.88 1.50 8.04
CA LEU A 22 -36.71 0.11 7.64
C LEU A 22 -36.80 -0.03 6.11
N LEU A 23 -36.12 0.82 5.34
CA LEU A 23 -35.94 0.59 3.89
C LEU A 23 -34.78 1.38 3.24
N LEU A 24 -33.69 1.67 3.97
CA LEU A 24 -32.47 2.27 3.40
C LEU A 24 -31.18 1.65 3.94
N GLY A 25 -31.27 0.47 4.54
CA GLY A 25 -30.12 -0.28 5.08
C GLY A 25 -29.51 -1.31 4.11
N ILE A 26 -29.79 -1.21 2.81
CA ILE A 26 -29.20 -2.09 1.78
C ILE A 26 -28.24 -1.26 0.94
N THR A 27 -27.06 -0.97 1.47
CA THR A 27 -25.81 -0.66 0.71
C THR A 27 -24.56 -0.61 1.59
N SER A 28 -24.59 -1.02 2.85
CA SER A 28 -23.36 -1.19 3.65
C SER A 28 -22.78 -2.61 3.50
N GLY A 29 -22.82 -3.14 2.28
CA GLY A 29 -22.08 -4.35 1.91
C GLY A 29 -20.84 -3.93 1.16
N LEU A 30 -19.81 -3.43 1.86
CA LEU A 30 -18.41 -3.30 1.39
C LEU A 30 -17.53 -2.66 2.49
N ILE A 31 -17.60 -3.16 3.72
CA ILE A 31 -16.52 -2.93 4.69
C ILE A 31 -16.14 -4.27 5.29
N SER A 32 -15.42 -5.07 4.50
CA SER A 32 -14.53 -6.06 5.08
C SER A 32 -13.17 -5.39 5.25
N ALA A 33 -13.04 -4.65 6.35
CA ALA A 33 -11.75 -4.36 6.94
C ALA A 33 -11.82 -4.98 8.33
N GLN A 34 -11.42 -6.25 8.36
CA GLN A 34 -11.30 -7.06 9.57
C GLN A 34 -10.42 -6.31 10.57
N GLU A 35 -11.03 -5.88 11.66
CA GLU A 35 -10.38 -5.20 12.77
C GLU A 35 -9.44 -6.20 13.45
N ILE A 36 -8.15 -6.18 13.10
CA ILE A 36 -7.16 -7.04 13.75
C ILE A 36 -6.79 -6.36 15.07
N GLU A 37 -7.60 -6.61 16.10
CA GLU A 37 -7.42 -6.61 17.59
C GLU A 37 -6.26 -5.86 18.29
N ARG A 38 -5.43 -5.03 17.63
CA ARG A 38 -4.22 -4.37 18.18
C ARG A 38 -3.94 -2.98 17.60
N GLY A 39 -4.95 -2.29 17.06
CA GLY A 39 -4.76 -0.95 16.49
C GLY A 39 -3.85 -0.89 15.26
N ILE A 40 -3.59 -2.05 14.62
CA ILE A 40 -2.87 -2.12 13.35
C ILE A 40 -3.86 -1.83 12.23
N ARG A 41 -3.53 -0.84 11.38
CA ARG A 41 -4.30 -0.47 10.19
C ARG A 41 -3.55 -0.88 8.93
N LEU A 42 -4.29 -1.45 7.99
CA LEU A 42 -3.84 -1.76 6.65
C LEU A 42 -4.58 -0.88 5.65
N ARG A 43 -3.86 -0.21 4.75
CA ARG A 43 -4.48 0.53 3.64
C ARG A 43 -3.72 0.36 2.33
N SER A 44 -4.44 0.47 1.22
CA SER A 44 -3.84 0.60 -0.11
C SER A 44 -3.16 1.96 -0.26
N SER A 45 -2.06 1.99 -1.01
CA SER A 45 -1.33 3.21 -1.35
C SER A 45 -0.57 3.03 -2.67
N GLU A 46 0.21 4.02 -3.08
CA GLU A 46 1.06 4.00 -4.27
C GLU A 46 2.43 4.59 -3.93
N VAL A 47 3.49 4.02 -4.50
CA VAL A 47 4.86 4.53 -4.38
C VAL A 47 5.34 4.96 -5.76
N PHE A 48 6.08 6.07 -5.83
CA PHE A 48 6.77 6.52 -7.03
C PHE A 48 8.24 6.11 -6.95
N LEU A 49 8.58 5.01 -7.60
CA LEU A 49 9.95 4.53 -7.69
C LEU A 49 10.72 5.35 -8.72
N ARG A 50 11.91 5.84 -8.34
CA ARG A 50 12.83 6.53 -9.22
C ARG A 50 14.10 5.72 -9.38
N TYR A 51 14.56 5.55 -10.61
CA TYR A 51 15.70 4.71 -10.92
C TYR A 51 16.25 4.99 -12.32
N LEU A 52 17.47 4.52 -12.59
CA LEU A 52 18.03 4.53 -13.93
C LEU A 52 17.36 3.47 -14.81
N GLU A 53 16.85 3.88 -15.96
CA GLU A 53 16.21 3.01 -16.96
C GLU A 53 17.17 1.88 -17.36
N TYR A 54 16.78 0.64 -17.08
CA TYR A 54 17.63 -0.55 -17.29
C TYR A 54 16.93 -1.64 -18.09
N GLU A 55 15.59 -1.58 -18.18
CA GLU A 55 14.77 -2.65 -18.75
C GLU A 55 15.08 -2.92 -20.23
N HIS A 56 15.58 -1.93 -20.96
CA HIS A 56 15.99 -2.11 -22.35
C HIS A 56 17.23 -3.01 -22.51
N ALA A 57 17.94 -3.31 -21.42
CA ALA A 57 19.13 -4.14 -21.36
C ALA A 57 18.90 -5.45 -20.58
N VAL A 58 17.65 -5.78 -20.25
CA VAL A 58 17.30 -7.02 -19.56
C VAL A 58 16.59 -7.97 -20.52
N SER A 59 17.14 -9.17 -20.67
CA SER A 59 16.51 -10.30 -21.37
C SER A 59 16.14 -11.40 -20.38
N VAL A 60 15.19 -12.24 -20.73
CA VAL A 60 14.85 -13.43 -19.94
C VAL A 60 15.52 -14.64 -20.60
N ASP A 61 16.25 -15.43 -19.83
CA ASP A 61 16.87 -16.65 -20.35
C ASP A 61 15.86 -17.80 -20.52
N ALA A 62 16.32 -18.95 -21.01
CA ALA A 62 15.47 -20.12 -21.23
C ALA A 62 14.78 -20.65 -19.96
N SER A 63 15.30 -20.31 -18.78
CA SER A 63 14.79 -20.72 -17.47
C SER A 63 13.86 -19.67 -16.85
N GLY A 64 13.62 -18.54 -17.51
CA GLY A 64 12.79 -17.47 -16.97
C GLY A 64 13.55 -16.47 -16.08
N VAL A 65 14.88 -16.58 -15.99
CA VAL A 65 15.69 -15.70 -15.14
C VAL A 65 16.08 -14.44 -15.90
N PRO A 66 15.85 -13.22 -15.35
CA PRO A 66 16.28 -11.99 -16.00
C PRO A 66 17.80 -11.87 -15.97
N LYS A 67 18.40 -11.62 -17.13
CA LYS A 67 19.85 -11.42 -17.32
C LYS A 67 20.10 -10.01 -17.84
N MET A 68 21.07 -9.33 -17.22
CA MET A 68 21.53 -8.01 -17.66
C MET A 68 22.57 -8.13 -18.78
N ASP A 69 22.34 -7.43 -19.90
CA ASP A 69 23.37 -7.12 -20.90
C ASP A 69 24.03 -5.77 -20.56
N TRP A 70 25.17 -5.83 -19.87
CA TRP A 70 25.92 -4.63 -19.48
C TRP A 70 26.47 -3.82 -20.66
N LYS A 71 26.69 -4.45 -21.82
CA LYS A 71 27.13 -3.71 -23.01
C LYS A 71 25.96 -2.90 -23.58
N GLN A 72 24.76 -3.48 -23.60
CA GLN A 72 23.56 -2.77 -24.02
C GLN A 72 23.19 -1.65 -23.04
N TYR A 73 23.28 -1.90 -21.72
CA TYR A 73 23.01 -0.89 -20.69
C TYR A 73 23.87 0.37 -20.86
N HIS A 74 25.18 0.20 -21.06
CA HIS A 74 26.10 1.32 -21.25
C HIS A 74 26.09 1.91 -22.67
N SER A 75 25.31 1.35 -23.61
CA SER A 75 25.21 1.87 -24.99
C SER A 75 24.36 3.13 -25.09
N ARG A 76 23.63 3.49 -24.03
CA ARG A 76 22.72 4.63 -23.95
C ARG A 76 23.10 5.54 -22.78
N PRO A 77 22.83 6.85 -22.88
CA PRO A 77 22.99 7.74 -21.74
C PRO A 77 22.04 7.36 -20.60
N GLU A 78 22.50 7.53 -19.37
CA GLU A 78 21.68 7.32 -18.17
C GLU A 78 20.43 8.19 -18.20
N LYS A 79 19.28 7.59 -17.87
CA LYS A 79 18.00 8.27 -17.84
C LYS A 79 17.24 7.87 -16.59
N VAL A 80 16.90 8.84 -15.76
CA VAL A 80 16.05 8.60 -14.58
C VAL A 80 14.60 8.46 -15.04
N ILE A 81 13.96 7.37 -14.63
CA ILE A 81 12.53 7.15 -14.84
C ILE A 81 11.80 7.08 -13.51
N THR A 82 10.55 7.56 -13.53
CA THR A 82 9.64 7.51 -12.39
C THR A 82 8.52 6.54 -12.73
N ARG A 83 8.39 5.46 -11.96
CA ARG A 83 7.31 4.46 -12.11
C ARG A 83 6.43 4.46 -10.88
N LYS A 84 5.12 4.60 -11.08
CA LYS A 84 4.14 4.44 -10.03
C LYS A 84 3.82 2.96 -9.85
N VAL A 85 3.88 2.46 -8.61
CA VAL A 85 3.58 1.06 -8.28
C VAL A 85 2.57 0.95 -7.13
N PRO A 86 1.64 -0.02 -7.18
CA PRO A 86 0.76 -0.29 -6.05
C PRO A 86 1.55 -0.71 -4.81
N SER A 87 1.12 -0.24 -3.65
CA SER A 87 1.71 -0.58 -2.36
C SER A 87 0.64 -0.76 -1.28
N LYS A 88 1.08 -1.26 -0.12
CA LYS A 88 0.27 -1.38 1.09
C LYS A 88 0.99 -0.67 2.22
N ILE A 89 0.24 0.08 3.01
CA ILE A 89 0.74 0.65 4.26
C ILE A 89 0.18 -0.14 5.42
N ILE A 90 1.06 -0.65 6.27
CA ILE A 90 0.76 -1.32 7.53
C ILE A 90 1.27 -0.41 8.64
N GLU A 91 0.40 0.04 9.55
CA GLU A 91 0.81 0.99 10.58
C GLU A 91 0.08 0.79 11.91
N ASN A 92 0.71 1.25 12.99
CA ASN A 92 0.10 1.43 14.30
C ASN A 92 0.70 2.68 14.97
N GLU A 93 0.59 2.80 16.30
CA GLU A 93 1.16 3.92 17.05
C GLU A 93 2.71 3.94 17.07
N TRP A 94 3.36 2.81 16.79
CA TRP A 94 4.82 2.64 16.89
C TRP A 94 5.53 2.72 15.54
N PHE A 95 4.92 2.19 14.48
CA PHE A 95 5.55 2.14 13.17
C PHE A 95 4.57 2.35 12.01
N ARG A 96 5.15 2.70 10.86
CA ARG A 96 4.50 2.65 9.54
C ARG A 96 5.44 1.95 8.56
N ALA A 97 5.02 0.82 8.04
CA ALA A 97 5.71 0.09 6.99
C ALA A 97 4.98 0.29 5.65
N THR A 98 5.73 0.66 4.60
CA THR A 98 5.24 0.67 3.22
C THR A 98 5.79 -0.55 2.51
N VAL A 99 4.91 -1.43 2.04
CA VAL A 99 5.25 -2.68 1.37
C VAL A 99 4.85 -2.58 -0.10
N ILE A 100 5.71 -3.05 -1.01
CA ILE A 100 5.43 -3.21 -2.45
C ILE A 100 5.34 -4.72 -2.72
N PRO A 101 4.13 -5.32 -2.69
CA PRO A 101 3.98 -6.77 -2.75
C PRO A 101 4.53 -7.38 -4.04
N SER A 102 4.34 -6.71 -5.18
CA SER A 102 4.82 -7.17 -6.49
C SER A 102 6.35 -7.24 -6.60
N MET A 103 7.08 -6.65 -5.64
CA MET A 103 8.54 -6.68 -5.57
C MET A 103 9.06 -7.45 -4.35
N GLY A 104 8.18 -8.05 -3.54
CA GLY A 104 8.58 -8.69 -2.28
C GLY A 104 9.33 -7.76 -1.33
N ARG A 105 9.00 -6.46 -1.32
CA ARG A 105 9.84 -5.42 -0.71
C ARG A 105 9.12 -4.63 0.39
N VAL A 106 9.79 -4.45 1.53
CA VAL A 106 9.46 -3.37 2.46
C VAL A 106 10.22 -2.14 1.99
N HIS A 107 9.51 -1.21 1.38
CA HIS A 107 10.09 -0.01 0.79
C HIS A 107 10.48 1.03 1.84
N SER A 108 9.72 1.16 2.93
CA SER A 108 9.95 2.16 3.99
C SER A 108 9.49 1.61 5.33
N PHE A 109 10.17 1.96 6.42
CA PHE A 109 9.80 1.62 7.79
C PHE A 109 10.07 2.80 8.72
N VAL A 110 9.03 3.54 9.04
CA VAL A 110 9.13 4.76 9.87
C VAL A 110 8.81 4.43 11.33
N HIS A 111 9.67 4.85 12.25
CA HIS A 111 9.39 4.85 13.68
C HIS A 111 8.52 6.06 14.03
N MET A 112 7.24 5.82 14.28
CA MET A 112 6.20 6.86 14.39
C MET A 112 6.47 7.89 15.49
N PRO A 113 6.90 7.53 16.72
CA PRO A 113 7.22 8.52 17.76
C PRO A 113 8.30 9.53 17.36
N SER A 114 9.30 9.10 16.58
CA SER A 114 10.40 9.97 16.16
C SER A 114 10.20 10.59 14.77
N GLY A 115 9.27 10.06 13.97
CA GLY A 115 9.11 10.40 12.55
C GLY A 115 10.28 9.98 11.65
N ARG A 116 11.27 9.23 12.15
CA ARG A 116 12.49 8.88 11.40
C ARG A 116 12.30 7.60 10.60
N GLU A 117 12.72 7.65 9.34
CA GLU A 117 12.93 6.46 8.52
C GLU A 117 14.05 5.60 9.15
N GLN A 118 13.82 4.29 9.22
CA GLN A 118 14.75 3.33 9.82
C GLN A 118 15.55 2.56 8.77
N LEU A 119 15.13 2.62 7.50
CA LEU A 119 15.80 1.94 6.39
C LEU A 119 16.63 2.90 5.56
N TRP A 120 17.71 2.39 4.98
CA TRP A 120 18.38 3.11 3.92
C TRP A 120 17.50 3.11 2.67
N ILE A 121 17.16 4.29 2.17
CA ILE A 121 16.36 4.48 0.96
C ILE A 121 17.22 5.16 -0.08
N ASN A 122 17.27 4.60 -1.29
CA ASN A 122 17.93 5.27 -2.39
C ASN A 122 16.94 6.18 -3.13
N PRO A 123 17.20 7.51 -3.22
CA PRO A 123 16.33 8.41 -3.98
C PRO A 123 16.24 8.08 -5.47
N ILE A 124 17.29 7.45 -6.04
CA ILE A 124 17.35 6.98 -7.42
C ILE A 124 18.08 5.63 -7.42
N ALA A 125 17.34 4.53 -7.58
CA ALA A 125 17.98 3.22 -7.63
C ALA A 125 18.79 3.04 -8.92
N VAL A 126 19.92 2.36 -8.81
CA VAL A 126 20.81 2.03 -9.92
C VAL A 126 20.98 0.52 -10.00
N PRO A 127 21.10 -0.06 -11.22
CA PRO A 127 21.55 -1.43 -11.36
C PRO A 127 23.03 -1.52 -11.03
N LEU A 128 23.42 -2.54 -10.26
CA LEU A 128 24.81 -2.90 -9.98
C LEU A 128 25.04 -4.36 -10.38
N GLY A 129 26.29 -4.69 -10.74
CA GLY A 129 26.72 -6.07 -10.91
C GLY A 129 26.54 -6.86 -9.61
N ALA A 130 26.02 -8.08 -9.73
CA ALA A 130 25.83 -8.98 -8.59
C ALA A 130 26.28 -10.40 -8.95
N ASN A 131 26.85 -11.11 -7.96
CA ASN A 131 27.21 -12.50 -8.11
C ASN A 131 26.02 -13.41 -7.79
N ASN A 132 25.01 -13.37 -8.65
CA ASN A 132 23.77 -14.16 -8.57
C ASN A 132 23.32 -14.58 -9.98
N ASP A 133 22.27 -15.38 -10.07
CA ASP A 133 21.78 -15.87 -11.36
C ASP A 133 21.29 -14.75 -12.28
N THR A 134 20.87 -13.59 -11.76
CA THR A 134 20.46 -12.48 -12.62
C THR A 134 21.66 -11.70 -13.18
N GLY A 135 22.82 -11.77 -12.53
CA GLY A 135 24.02 -11.00 -12.86
C GLY A 135 23.93 -9.52 -12.48
N PHE A 136 22.84 -9.10 -11.82
CA PHE A 136 22.63 -7.74 -11.37
C PHE A 136 21.68 -7.64 -10.17
N TRP A 137 21.80 -6.54 -9.44
CA TRP A 137 20.91 -6.18 -8.35
C TRP A 137 20.59 -4.69 -8.41
N MET A 138 19.40 -4.30 -7.97
CA MET A 138 18.97 -2.90 -7.96
C MET A 138 19.09 -2.31 -6.56
N THR A 139 19.72 -1.15 -6.45
CA THR A 139 19.93 -0.46 -5.16
C THR A 139 18.67 0.25 -4.64
N TRP A 140 17.52 -0.40 -4.59
CA TRP A 140 16.26 0.21 -4.17
C TRP A 140 16.29 0.71 -2.71
N GLY A 141 17.14 0.08 -1.88
CA GLY A 141 17.08 0.22 -0.43
C GLY A 141 15.85 -0.47 0.16
N GLY A 142 15.54 -0.18 1.42
CA GLY A 142 14.51 -0.92 2.16
C GLY A 142 14.96 -2.34 2.51
N ILE A 143 14.00 -3.24 2.71
CA ILE A 143 14.23 -4.66 2.96
C ILE A 143 13.74 -5.47 1.77
N GLU A 144 14.61 -6.27 1.20
CA GLU A 144 14.28 -7.20 0.12
C GLU A 144 14.08 -8.60 0.68
N HIS A 145 13.00 -9.25 0.27
CA HIS A 145 12.85 -10.68 0.45
C HIS A 145 13.38 -11.40 -0.79
N VAL A 146 14.48 -12.15 -0.61
CA VAL A 146 15.04 -13.05 -1.62
C VAL A 146 14.85 -14.49 -1.16
N MET A 147 14.34 -15.35 -2.06
CA MET A 147 14.24 -16.80 -1.86
C MET A 147 15.14 -17.50 -2.89
N PRO A 148 15.66 -18.69 -2.55
CA PRO A 148 16.34 -19.55 -3.53
C PRO A 148 15.42 -19.97 -4.67
#